data_AF-A0ABC8LUL0-F1
#
_entry.id   AF-A0ABC8LUL0-F1
#
_cell.length_a   1.000
_cell.length_b   1.000
_cell.length_c   1.000
_cell.angle_alpha   90.00
_cell.angle_beta   90.00
_cell.angle_gamma   90.00
#
_symmetry.space_group_name_H-M   'P 1'
#
loop_
_entity.id
_entity.type
_entity.pdbx_description
1 polymer ?
#
loop_
_entity_poly.entity_id
_entity_poly.type
_entity_poly.pdbx_seq_one_letter_code
_entity_poly.pdbx_strand_id
1 'polypeptide(L)' 'MEQSQLGEGSSQNDAARLDTLPEDCIAMVIHHASPRDACVMALVSKTMKSAAESDIVWEKFLPTEYSSLVVP' A
#
# COMPACT_ATOMS: atom_id res chain seq x y z
N MET A 1 32.44 -14.18 -27.54
CA MET A 1 33.13 -14.32 -26.24
C MET A 1 33.42 -12.89 -25.85
N GLU A 2 32.67 -12.21 -25.01
CA GLU A 2 32.25 -12.46 -23.61
C GLU A 2 30.74 -12.08 -23.50
N GLN A 3 29.78 -12.90 -23.05
CA GLN A 3 29.56 -13.53 -21.74
C GLN A 3 29.85 -12.60 -20.56
N SER A 4 28.82 -11.90 -20.10
CA SER A 4 28.69 -11.51 -18.69
C SER A 4 27.24 -11.71 -18.28
N GLN A 5 26.94 -12.98 -18.08
CA GLN A 5 25.84 -13.45 -17.27
C GLN A 5 26.10 -13.03 -15.82
N LEU A 6 25.20 -12.24 -15.23
CA LEU A 6 25.15 -12.10 -13.78
C LEU A 6 24.25 -13.22 -13.25
N GLY A 7 24.88 -14.21 -12.62
CA GLY A 7 24.22 -15.15 -11.70
C GLY A 7 23.63 -14.41 -10.49
N GLU A 8 22.87 -14.97 -9.58
CA GLU A 8 22.43 -16.33 -9.29
C GLU A 8 21.29 -16.18 -8.28
N GLY A 9 20.32 -17.10 -8.31
CA GLY A 9 19.52 -17.50 -7.16
C GLY A 9 18.64 -16.45 -6.46
N SER A 10 17.35 -16.44 -6.82
CA SER A 10 16.35 -16.21 -5.80
C SER A 10 15.16 -17.12 -6.07
N SER A 11 14.89 -18.08 -5.20
CA SER A 11 13.51 -18.53 -4.99
C SER A 11 12.75 -17.34 -4.41
N GLN A 12 12.45 -16.36 -5.25
CA GLN A 12 11.56 -15.28 -4.93
C GLN A 12 10.18 -15.92 -4.81
N ASN A 13 9.70 -16.08 -3.58
CA ASN A 13 8.29 -16.33 -3.34
C ASN A 13 7.55 -15.07 -3.80
N ASP A 14 7.30 -14.92 -5.10
CA ASP A 14 6.54 -13.79 -5.66
C ASP A 14 5.14 -13.71 -5.02
N ALA A 15 4.62 -14.85 -4.57
CA ALA A 15 3.39 -14.95 -3.78
C ALA A 15 3.42 -14.18 -2.44
N ALA A 16 4.60 -13.84 -1.91
CA ALA A 16 4.74 -13.11 -0.64
C ALA A 16 5.07 -11.62 -0.83
N ARG A 17 5.19 -11.14 -2.07
CA ARG A 17 5.48 -9.72 -2.32
C ARG A 17 4.19 -8.90 -2.21
N LEU A 18 4.22 -7.82 -1.43
CA LEU A 18 3.09 -6.89 -1.36
C LEU A 18 2.70 -6.33 -2.73
N ASP A 19 3.66 -6.20 -3.64
CA ASP A 19 3.45 -5.72 -5.02
C ASP A 19 2.58 -6.64 -5.89
N THR A 20 2.33 -7.89 -5.47
CA THR A 20 1.46 -8.82 -6.21
C THR A 20 0.02 -8.79 -5.74
N LEU A 21 -0.26 -8.10 -4.63
CA LEU A 21 -1.61 -7.91 -4.11
C LEU A 21 -2.30 -6.74 -4.83
N PRO A 22 -3.63 -6.81 -5.02
CA PRO A 22 -4.41 -5.65 -5.41
C PRO A 22 -4.23 -4.51 -4.41
N GLU A 23 -4.18 -3.28 -4.90
CA GLU A 23 -4.01 -2.08 -4.08
C GLU A 23 -5.07 -1.97 -2.98
N ASP A 24 -6.33 -2.26 -3.30
CA ASP A 24 -7.45 -2.27 -2.35
C ASP A 24 -7.22 -3.25 -1.18
N CYS A 25 -6.59 -4.40 -1.44
CA CYS A 25 -6.26 -5.36 -0.39
C CYS A 25 -5.23 -4.80 0.58
N ILE A 26 -4.26 -4.04 0.07
CA ILE A 26 -3.23 -3.40 0.88
C ILE A 26 -3.86 -2.23 1.66
N ALA A 27 -4.70 -1.42 1.00
CA ALA A 27 -5.46 -0.33 1.62
C ALA A 27 -6.34 -0.83 2.77
N MET A 28 -6.97 -2.01 2.62
CA MET A 28 -7.72 -2.65 3.70
C MET A 28 -6.87 -2.93 4.94
N VAL A 29 -5.63 -3.37 4.78
CA VAL A 29 -4.71 -3.57 5.91
C VAL A 29 -4.29 -2.22 6.52
N ILE A 30 -4.00 -1.22 5.68
CA ILE A 30 -3.54 0.10 6.14
C ILE A 30 -4.63 0.82 6.95
N HIS A 31 -5.91 0.74 6.56
CA HIS A 31 -6.98 1.42 7.29
C HIS A 31 -7.23 0.87 8.71
N HIS A 32 -6.68 -0.31 9.03
CA HIS A 32 -6.71 -0.87 10.38
C HIS A 32 -5.60 -0.30 11.27
N ALA A 33 -4.59 0.34 10.69
CA ALA A 33 -3.53 1.03 11.43
C ALA A 33 -3.98 2.41 11.91
N SER A 34 -3.18 3.09 12.73
CA SER A 34 -3.44 4.49 13.05
C SER A 34 -3.12 5.40 11.84
N PRO A 35 -3.72 6.60 11.72
CA PRO A 35 -3.37 7.54 10.64
C PRO A 35 -1.88 7.86 10.58
N ARG A 36 -1.20 7.91 11.74
CA ARG A 36 0.25 8.08 11.82
C ARG A 36 0.99 6.89 11.20
N ASP A 37 0.57 5.67 11.53
CA ASP A 37 1.21 4.46 11.02
C ASP A 37 0.98 4.30 9.52
N ALA A 38 -0.19 4.69 9.01
CA ALA A 38 -0.46 4.74 7.56
C ALA A 38 0.55 5.63 6.83
N CYS A 39 0.87 6.82 7.37
CA CYS A 39 1.90 7.68 6.82
C CYS A 39 3.31 7.05 6.85
N VAL A 40 3.64 6.27 7.89
CA VAL A 40 4.92 5.55 7.96
C VAL A 40 4.95 4.40 6.95
N MET A 41 3.86 3.67 6.80
CA MET A 41 3.71 2.59 5.81
C MET A 41 3.91 3.11 4.38
N ALA A 42 3.45 4.33 4.08
CA ALA A 42 3.66 4.98 2.78
C ALA A 42 5.14 5.17 2.40
N LEU A 43 6.06 5.15 3.37
CA LEU A 43 7.50 5.31 3.12
C LEU A 43 8.20 3.99 2.78
N VAL A 44 7.53 2.84 2.96
CA VAL A 44 8.14 1.51 2.82
C VAL A 44 8.34 1.13 1.35
N SER A 45 7.34 1.39 0.49
CA SER A 45 7.40 1.08 -0.93
C SER A 45 6.43 1.93 -1.75
N LYS A 46 6.60 1.95 -3.08
CA LYS A 46 5.67 2.65 -3.98
C LYS A 46 4.25 2.10 -3.90
N THR A 47 4.12 0.78 -3.76
CA THR A 47 2.82 0.09 -3.64
C THR A 47 2.12 0.46 -2.34
N MET A 48 2.85 0.43 -1.22
CA MET A 48 2.31 0.85 0.08
C MET A 48 1.97 2.35 0.09
N LYS A 49 2.77 3.17 -0.59
CA LYS A 49 2.48 4.59 -0.77
C LYS A 49 1.14 4.81 -1.47
N SER A 50 0.97 4.19 -2.63
CA SER A 50 -0.27 4.31 -3.42
C SER A 50 -1.49 3.90 -2.58
N ALA A 51 -1.40 2.73 -1.94
CA ALA A 51 -2.48 2.23 -1.08
C ALA A 51 -2.76 3.14 0.14
N ALA A 52 -1.73 3.74 0.75
CA ALA A 52 -1.89 4.65 1.89
C ALA A 52 -2.52 6.00 1.51
N GLU A 53 -2.37 6.42 0.25
CA GLU A 53 -2.96 7.64 -0.31
C GLU A 53 -4.40 7.41 -0.82
N SER A 54 -4.90 6.17 -0.81
CA SER A 54 -6.24 5.80 -1.27
C SER A 54 -7.36 6.32 -0.36
N ASP A 55 -8.48 6.71 -0.96
CA ASP A 55 -9.70 7.10 -0.26
C ASP A 55 -10.22 5.97 0.65
N ILE A 56 -10.00 4.70 0.31
CA ILE A 56 -10.38 3.55 1.14
C ILE A 56 -9.79 3.66 2.56
N VAL A 57 -8.57 4.17 2.68
CA VAL A 57 -7.88 4.36 3.96
C VAL A 57 -8.49 5.53 4.72
N TRP A 58 -8.60 6.68 4.06
CA TRP A 58 -8.98 7.93 4.71
C TRP A 58 -10.47 8.01 5.03
N GLU A 59 -11.35 7.43 4.20
CA GLU A 59 -12.77 7.30 4.49
C GLU A 59 -13.05 6.54 5.79
N LYS A 60 -12.18 5.59 6.17
CA LYS A 60 -12.32 4.83 7.44
C LYS A 60 -11.78 5.57 8.65
N PHE A 61 -10.85 6.50 8.45
CA PHE A 61 -10.36 7.37 9.53
C PHE A 61 -11.29 8.55 9.80
N LEU A 62 -12.08 8.94 8.81
CA LEU A 62 -13.03 10.05 8.93
C LEU A 62 -14.27 9.62 9.73
N PRO A 63 -14.79 10.50 10.59
CA PRO A 63 -16.10 10.29 11.20
C PRO A 63 -17.20 10.23 10.15
N THR A 64 -18.23 9.42 10.38
CA THR A 64 -19.37 9.24 9.45
C THR A 64 -20.04 10.58 9.09
N GLU A 65 -20.04 11.53 10.03
CA GLU A 65 -20.65 12.86 9.87
C GLU A 65 -19.87 13.76 8.90
N TYR A 66 -18.64 13.40 8.52
CA TYR A 66 -17.84 14.19 7.59
C TYR A 66 -18.47 14.28 6.19
N SER A 67 -19.20 13.23 5.78
CA SER A 67 -19.97 13.22 4.53
C SER A 67 -21.00 14.36 4.44
N SER A 68 -21.52 14.82 5.60
CA SER A 68 -22.49 15.93 5.67
C SER A 68 -21.86 17.32 5.55
N LEU A 69 -20.54 17.43 5.66
CA LEU A 69 -19.79 18.69 5.59
C LEU A 69 -19.31 19.01 4.16
N VAL A 70 -19.40 18.05 3.24
CA VAL A 70 -19.07 18.25 1.84
C VAL A 70 -20.23 19.00 1.18
N VAL A 71 -20.03 20.29 0.93
CA VAL A 71 -20.97 21.14 0.20
C VAL A 71 -20.95 20.74 -1.29
N PRO A 72 -22.11 20.56 -1.95
CA PRO A 72 -22.20 20.11 -3.34
C PRO A 72 -21.58 21.07 -4.36
#